data_AF-A0A7V5R2Y7-F1
#
_entry.id   AF-A0A7V5R2Y7-F1
#
_cell.length_a   1.000
_cell.length_b   1.000
_cell.length_c   1.000
_cell.angle_alpha   90.00
_cell.angle_beta   90.00
_cell.angle_gamma   90.00
#
_symmetry.space_group_name_H-M   'P 1'
#
loop_
_entity.id
_entity.type
_entity.pdbx_description
1 polymer ?
#
loop_
_entity_poly.entity_id
_entity_poly.type
_entity_poly.pdbx_seq_one_letter_code
_entity_poly.pdbx_strand_id
1 'polypeptide(L)'
;MTKNILLIFSVGMLVFLTACNNPQASLQISQHNDENMENVAWMREKLPAETMAYMRIPTIWEIFLEAKVDVLHSVQQLQVHKELLAQIKQGIVDGFTKLLPADAKSPFKLLVKDLSTPLELAVISASDGSMIPNTLIATTIKNTSITELNTLSEALLTSLGPQMKIIQPFNQEGQAQWLAAMIPIF
;
A
#
# COMPACT_ATOMS: atom_id res chain seq x y z
N MET A 1 41.33 18.08 -20.08
CA MET A 1 39.94 17.71 -20.40
C MET A 1 39.09 17.52 -19.13
N THR A 2 39.34 18.30 -18.07
CA THR A 2 38.77 18.10 -16.71
C THR A 2 38.11 19.36 -16.13
N LYS A 3 38.07 20.46 -16.89
CA LYS A 3 37.58 21.76 -16.39
C LYS A 3 36.06 21.93 -16.47
N ASN A 4 35.36 21.13 -17.28
CA ASN A 4 33.90 21.24 -17.46
C ASN A 4 33.10 20.36 -16.50
N ILE A 5 33.72 19.39 -15.82
CA ILE A 5 33.03 18.49 -14.87
C ILE A 5 32.84 19.17 -13.50
N LEU A 6 33.74 20.08 -13.12
CA LEU A 6 33.63 20.82 -11.86
C LEU A 6 32.45 21.81 -11.85
N LEU A 7 32.05 22.33 -13.01
CA LEU A 7 30.96 23.28 -13.15
C LEU A 7 29.58 22.62 -13.03
N ILE A 8 29.45 21.37 -13.49
CA ILE A 8 28.18 20.61 -13.41
C ILE A 8 27.90 20.17 -11.96
N PHE A 9 28.95 19.81 -11.20
CA PHE A 9 28.80 19.47 -9.79
C PHE A 9 28.41 20.70 -8.92
N SER A 10 28.89 21.89 -9.29
CA SER A 10 28.53 23.15 -8.63
C SER A 10 27.07 23.57 -8.88
N VAL A 11 26.49 23.24 -10.04
CA VAL A 11 25.09 23.61 -10.35
C VAL A 11 24.10 22.61 -9.75
N GLY A 12 24.46 21.32 -9.64
CA GLY A 12 23.62 20.31 -9.00
C GLY A 12 23.41 20.53 -7.49
N MET A 13 24.42 21.05 -6.79
CA MET A 13 24.34 21.29 -5.34
C MET A 13 23.56 22.57 -4.98
N LEU A 14 23.37 23.49 -5.93
CA LEU A 14 22.64 24.74 -5.74
C LEU A 14 21.11 24.58 -5.84
N VAL A 15 20.63 23.50 -6.48
CA VAL A 15 19.20 23.18 -6.56
C VAL A 15 18.67 22.55 -5.26
N PHE A 16 19.54 21.91 -4.46
CA PHE A 16 19.13 21.30 -3.17
C PHE A 16 19.11 22.27 -1.98
N LEU A 17 19.64 23.49 -2.11
CA LEU A 17 19.73 24.47 -1.02
C LEU A 17 18.78 25.66 -1.15
N THR A 18 17.88 25.67 -2.14
CA THR A 18 16.82 26.67 -2.27
C THR A 18 15.49 26.19 -1.69
N ALA A 19 15.53 25.49 -0.55
CA ALA A 19 14.42 25.51 0.41
C ALA A 19 14.51 26.83 1.20
N CYS A 20 14.18 27.95 0.54
CA CYS A 20 14.07 29.25 1.20
C CYS A 20 12.84 29.29 2.09
N ASN A 21 13.13 29.22 3.39
CA ASN A 21 12.40 29.81 4.50
C ASN A 21 11.74 31.14 4.11
N ASN A 22 10.41 31.22 4.16
CA ASN A 22 9.68 32.48 3.99
C ASN A 22 8.79 32.71 5.23
N PRO A 23 9.02 33.77 6.04
CA PRO A 23 8.18 34.07 7.17
C PRO A 23 6.88 34.75 6.69
N GLN A 24 5.75 34.10 7.00
CA GLN A 24 4.38 34.63 7.06
C GLN A 24 3.82 35.31 5.79
N ALA A 25 3.12 34.51 4.99
CA ALA A 25 1.78 34.88 4.52
C ALA A 25 0.79 33.96 5.23
N SER A 26 0.10 34.47 6.26
CA SER A 26 -0.94 33.75 6.98
C SER A 26 -2.17 33.59 6.08
N LEU A 27 -2.14 32.60 5.18
CA LEU A 27 -3.35 31.95 4.73
C LEU A 27 -3.83 31.13 5.92
N GLN A 28 -4.85 31.63 6.61
CA GLN A 28 -5.65 30.82 7.53
C GLN A 28 -6.35 29.74 6.71
N ILE A 29 -5.61 28.68 6.41
CA ILE A 29 -6.20 27.41 6.03
C ILE A 29 -6.84 26.91 7.31
N SER A 30 -8.16 27.08 7.39
CA SER A 30 -8.99 26.44 8.40
C SER A 30 -8.46 25.03 8.61
N GLN A 31 -8.06 24.72 9.85
CA GLN A 31 -7.82 23.35 10.26
C GLN A 31 -9.14 22.60 10.08
N HIS A 32 -9.34 22.05 8.88
CA HIS A 32 -10.38 21.08 8.65
C HIS A 32 -9.82 19.80 9.24
N ASN A 33 -10.41 19.37 10.36
CA ASN A 33 -10.12 18.06 10.92
C ASN A 33 -10.44 17.03 9.83
N ASP A 34 -9.38 16.44 9.26
CA ASP A 34 -9.46 15.38 8.25
C ASP A 34 -10.05 14.11 8.87
N GLU A 35 -11.37 14.06 9.05
CA GLU A 35 -12.12 12.86 9.42
C GLU A 35 -12.28 11.87 8.24
N ASN A 36 -11.43 11.95 7.21
CA ASN A 36 -11.41 10.97 6.12
C ASN A 36 -10.00 10.63 5.67
N MET A 37 -9.08 10.47 6.61
CA MET A 37 -7.84 9.77 6.33
C MET A 37 -8.12 8.24 6.28
N GLU A 38 -8.81 7.76 5.23
CA GLU A 38 -8.74 6.33 4.87
C GLU A 38 -7.29 5.94 4.45
N ASN A 39 -6.38 6.91 4.40
CA ASN A 39 -4.99 6.79 3.99
C ASN A 39 -3.97 6.86 5.16
N VAL A 40 -4.38 6.66 6.42
CA VAL A 40 -3.42 6.57 7.55
C VAL A 40 -2.63 5.27 7.44
N ALA A 41 -1.30 5.37 7.57
CA ALA A 41 -0.40 4.23 7.65
C ALA A 41 -0.57 3.51 8.99
N TRP A 42 -1.63 2.71 9.11
CA TRP A 42 -2.06 2.06 10.35
C TRP A 42 -0.98 1.16 10.95
N MET A 43 -0.25 0.41 10.11
CA MET A 43 0.80 -0.48 10.62
C MET A 43 1.98 0.33 11.13
N ARG A 44 2.37 1.40 10.43
CA ARG A 44 3.51 2.25 10.80
C ARG A 44 3.47 2.75 12.24
N GLU A 45 2.29 3.09 12.76
CA GLU A 45 2.11 3.60 14.12
C GLU A 45 2.23 2.53 15.20
N LYS A 46 2.17 1.24 14.82
CA LYS A 46 2.17 0.09 15.71
C LYS A 46 3.46 -0.74 15.62
N LEU A 47 4.40 -0.32 14.78
CA LEU A 47 5.65 -1.05 14.57
C LEU A 47 6.62 -0.87 15.76
N PRO A 48 7.30 -1.95 16.18
CA PRO A 48 8.30 -1.89 17.24
C PRO A 48 9.57 -1.17 16.78
N ALA A 49 10.41 -0.78 17.74
CA ALA A 49 11.69 -0.12 17.46
C ALA A 49 12.65 -1.01 16.65
N GLU A 50 12.63 -2.33 16.85
CA GLU A 50 13.38 -3.32 16.06
C GLU A 50 12.79 -3.62 14.65
N THR A 51 12.14 -2.65 14.03
CA THR A 51 11.72 -2.76 12.61
C THR A 51 12.92 -2.60 11.68
N MET A 52 13.20 -3.62 10.89
CA MET A 52 14.31 -3.63 9.95
C MET A 52 13.97 -2.90 8.65
N ALA A 53 12.73 -3.07 8.16
CA ALA A 53 12.26 -2.44 6.94
C ALA A 53 10.75 -2.20 6.99
N TYR A 54 10.31 -1.11 6.36
CA TYR A 54 8.90 -0.80 6.17
C TYR A 54 8.71 -0.24 4.76
N MET A 55 7.69 -0.73 4.06
CA MET A 55 7.28 -0.18 2.78
C MET A 55 5.76 -0.12 2.68
N ARG A 56 5.29 0.90 1.97
CA ARG A 56 3.88 1.13 1.68
C ARG A 56 3.69 1.14 0.16
N ILE A 57 2.89 0.21 -0.33
CA ILE A 57 2.59 0.06 -1.76
C ILE A 57 1.22 0.69 -2.00
N PRO A 58 1.17 1.82 -2.73
CA PRO A 58 -0.09 2.50 -3.00
C PRO A 58 -1.01 1.62 -3.84
N THR A 59 -2.32 1.86 -3.73
CA THR A 59 -3.28 1.20 -4.62
C THR A 59 -3.13 1.76 -6.04
N ILE A 60 -3.60 1.02 -7.05
CA ILE A 60 -3.60 1.52 -8.44
C ILE A 60 -4.37 2.85 -8.53
N TRP A 61 -5.45 2.98 -7.76
CA TRP A 61 -6.26 4.19 -7.76
C TRP A 61 -5.57 5.36 -7.10
N GLU A 62 -4.80 5.15 -6.04
CA GLU A 62 -4.01 6.22 -5.43
C GLU A 62 -2.97 6.80 -6.37
N ILE A 63 -2.38 5.95 -7.21
CA ILE A 63 -1.38 6.38 -8.19
C ILE A 63 -2.03 7.31 -9.22
N PHE A 64 -3.23 6.97 -9.71
CA PHE A 64 -3.83 7.61 -10.89
C PHE A 64 -4.98 8.59 -10.61
N LEU A 65 -5.81 8.34 -9.59
CA LEU A 65 -7.15 8.93 -9.47
C LEU A 65 -7.50 9.49 -8.08
N GLU A 66 -6.85 9.07 -7.00
CA GLU A 66 -7.20 9.59 -5.67
C GLU A 66 -6.66 10.99 -5.41
N ALA A 67 -7.32 11.65 -4.47
CA ALA A 67 -7.09 13.03 -4.16
C ALA A 67 -5.69 13.24 -3.58
N LYS A 68 -4.86 13.99 -4.30
CA LYS A 68 -3.59 14.49 -3.76
C LYS A 68 -3.89 15.80 -3.04
N VAL A 69 -3.00 16.23 -2.16
CA VAL A 69 -3.10 17.55 -1.51
C VAL A 69 -2.73 18.61 -2.55
N ASP A 70 -3.62 18.80 -3.52
CA ASP A 70 -3.48 19.72 -4.64
C ASP A 70 -4.70 20.65 -4.72
N VAL A 71 -4.70 21.55 -5.71
CA VAL A 71 -5.77 22.53 -5.92
C VAL A 71 -7.14 21.89 -6.25
N LEU A 72 -7.17 20.61 -6.63
CA LEU A 72 -8.37 19.85 -6.95
C LEU A 72 -8.89 19.04 -5.76
N HIS A 73 -8.19 19.04 -4.63
CA HIS A 73 -8.56 18.26 -3.45
C HIS A 73 -10.01 18.48 -3.01
N SER A 74 -10.46 19.73 -2.99
CA SER A 74 -11.84 20.10 -2.61
C SER A 74 -12.90 19.53 -3.57
N VAL A 75 -12.56 19.42 -4.86
CA VAL A 75 -13.45 18.83 -5.88
C VAL A 75 -13.45 17.30 -5.78
N GLN A 76 -12.31 16.70 -5.48
CA GLN A 76 -12.18 15.24 -5.34
C GLN A 76 -12.86 14.70 -4.08
N GLN A 77 -13.02 15.53 -3.05
CA GLN A 77 -13.79 15.18 -1.85
C GLN A 77 -15.32 15.19 -2.08
N LEU A 78 -15.82 15.79 -3.16
CA LEU A 78 -17.25 15.85 -3.46
C LEU A 78 -17.83 14.45 -3.68
N GLN A 79 -19.04 14.22 -3.17
CA GLN A 79 -19.72 12.93 -3.28
C GLN A 79 -19.91 12.48 -4.73
N VAL A 80 -20.23 13.42 -5.63
CA VAL A 80 -20.37 13.13 -7.07
C VAL A 80 -19.07 12.61 -7.68
N HIS A 81 -17.92 13.13 -7.24
CA HIS A 81 -16.61 12.64 -7.69
C HIS A 81 -16.35 11.22 -7.18
N LYS A 82 -16.61 10.96 -5.90
CA LYS A 82 -16.48 9.62 -5.29
C LYS A 82 -17.35 8.59 -5.99
N GLU A 83 -18.59 8.95 -6.32
CA GLU A 83 -19.52 8.09 -7.06
C GLU A 83 -19.05 7.83 -8.49
N LEU A 84 -18.58 8.85 -9.20
CA LEU A 84 -18.01 8.70 -10.53
C LEU A 84 -16.78 7.79 -10.52
N LEU A 85 -15.88 7.98 -9.56
CA LEU A 85 -14.73 7.08 -9.37
C LEU A 85 -15.19 5.65 -9.10
N ALA A 86 -16.17 5.43 -8.22
CA ALA A 86 -16.71 4.10 -7.97
C ALA A 86 -17.28 3.45 -9.24
N GLN A 87 -17.97 4.21 -10.09
CA GLN A 87 -18.47 3.74 -11.39
C GLN A 87 -17.33 3.40 -12.36
N ILE A 88 -16.27 4.22 -12.43
CA ILE A 88 -15.09 3.94 -13.26
C ILE A 88 -14.40 2.65 -12.78
N LYS A 89 -14.16 2.53 -11.46
CA LYS A 89 -13.57 1.33 -10.86
C LYS A 89 -14.39 0.09 -11.22
N GLN A 90 -15.72 0.18 -11.09
CA GLN A 90 -16.64 -0.92 -11.44
C GLN A 90 -16.61 -1.24 -12.95
N GLY A 91 -16.63 -0.23 -13.81
CA GLY A 91 -16.58 -0.43 -15.26
C GLY A 91 -15.29 -1.11 -15.74
N ILE A 92 -14.16 -0.77 -15.12
CA ILE A 92 -12.87 -1.44 -15.36
C ILE A 92 -12.95 -2.90 -14.91
N VAL A 93 -13.48 -3.16 -13.72
CA VAL A 93 -13.65 -4.53 -13.20
C VAL A 93 -14.52 -5.35 -14.15
N ASP A 94 -15.69 -4.84 -14.52
CA ASP A 94 -16.65 -5.55 -15.38
C ASP A 94 -16.14 -5.77 -16.80
N GLY A 95 -15.36 -4.83 -17.33
CA GLY A 95 -14.72 -4.93 -18.64
C GLY A 95 -13.63 -6.00 -18.67
N PHE A 96 -12.65 -5.92 -17.76
CA PHE A 96 -11.49 -6.81 -17.77
C PHE A 96 -11.80 -8.21 -17.23
N THR A 97 -12.72 -8.35 -16.27
CA THR A 97 -13.10 -9.66 -15.72
C THR A 97 -13.67 -10.60 -16.79
N LYS A 98 -14.26 -10.07 -17.87
CA LYS A 98 -14.73 -10.86 -19.01
C LYS A 98 -13.60 -11.45 -19.86
N LEU A 99 -12.45 -10.79 -19.88
CA LEU A 99 -11.29 -11.15 -20.68
C LEU A 99 -10.28 -12.03 -19.92
N LEU A 100 -10.35 -12.01 -18.58
CA LEU A 100 -9.47 -12.79 -17.72
C LEU A 100 -9.89 -14.27 -17.63
N PRO A 101 -8.92 -15.19 -17.52
CA PRO A 101 -9.20 -16.59 -17.22
C PRO A 101 -9.84 -16.73 -15.82
N ALA A 102 -10.60 -17.80 -15.58
CA ALA A 102 -11.44 -17.93 -14.38
C ALA A 102 -10.67 -17.83 -13.06
N ASP A 103 -9.44 -18.34 -13.02
CA ASP A 103 -8.51 -18.29 -11.90
C ASP A 103 -8.01 -16.86 -11.58
N ALA A 104 -7.85 -16.00 -12.58
CA ALA A 104 -7.35 -14.64 -12.40
C ALA A 104 -8.43 -13.62 -12.00
N LYS A 105 -9.73 -13.94 -12.17
CA LYS A 105 -10.84 -13.00 -11.93
C LYS A 105 -10.92 -12.52 -10.48
N SER A 106 -10.84 -13.46 -9.53
CA SER A 106 -10.99 -13.14 -8.10
C SER A 106 -9.79 -12.34 -7.55
N PRO A 107 -8.52 -12.75 -7.80
CA PRO A 107 -7.36 -11.92 -7.43
C PRO A 107 -7.38 -10.52 -8.08
N PHE A 108 -7.80 -10.43 -9.36
CA PHE A 108 -7.92 -9.15 -10.05
C PHE A 108 -8.95 -8.24 -9.38
N LYS A 109 -10.16 -8.76 -9.10
CA LYS A 109 -11.19 -8.00 -8.40
C LYS A 109 -10.70 -7.54 -7.03
N LEU A 110 -10.01 -8.41 -6.29
CA LEU A 110 -9.44 -8.06 -4.99
C LEU A 110 -8.51 -6.85 -5.10
N LEU A 111 -7.51 -6.93 -5.98
CA LEU A 111 -6.50 -5.89 -6.18
C LEU A 111 -7.05 -4.58 -6.73
N VAL A 112 -8.04 -4.67 -7.63
CA VAL A 112 -8.55 -3.52 -8.39
C VAL A 112 -9.78 -2.90 -7.75
N LYS A 113 -10.54 -3.59 -6.91
CA LYS A 113 -11.80 -3.05 -6.37
C LYS A 113 -11.86 -3.10 -4.86
N ASP A 114 -11.48 -4.24 -4.29
CA ASP A 114 -11.82 -4.55 -2.90
C ASP A 114 -10.73 -4.04 -1.93
N LEU A 115 -9.48 -3.83 -2.39
CA LEU A 115 -8.47 -3.09 -1.62
C LEU A 115 -8.88 -1.61 -1.47
N SER A 116 -9.07 -1.19 -0.22
CA SER A 116 -9.47 0.17 0.14
C SER A 116 -8.32 1.00 0.73
N THR A 117 -7.23 0.37 1.15
CA THR A 117 -6.03 1.07 1.64
C THR A 117 -4.78 0.49 1.00
N PRO A 118 -3.66 1.22 1.02
CA PRO A 118 -2.37 0.70 0.57
C PRO A 118 -1.99 -0.58 1.27
N LEU A 119 -1.21 -1.40 0.56
CA LEU A 119 -0.60 -2.57 1.15
C LEU A 119 0.64 -2.12 1.93
N GLU A 120 0.60 -2.30 3.23
CA GLU A 120 1.73 -2.04 4.11
C GLU A 120 2.48 -3.35 4.37
N LEU A 121 3.80 -3.32 4.25
CA LEU A 121 4.70 -4.44 4.51
C LEU A 121 5.77 -3.99 5.50
N ALA A 122 6.00 -4.78 6.54
CA ALA A 122 7.07 -4.56 7.50
C ALA A 122 7.87 -5.84 7.72
N VAL A 123 9.17 -5.70 7.92
CA VAL A 123 10.06 -6.76 8.35
C VAL A 123 10.56 -6.40 9.74
N ILE A 124 10.24 -7.25 10.71
CA ILE A 124 10.62 -7.08 12.11
C ILE A 124 11.52 -8.24 12.53
N SER A 125 12.38 -8.02 13.52
CA SER A 125 13.09 -9.14 14.12
C SER A 125 12.13 -9.96 15.00
N ALA A 126 12.29 -11.28 15.02
CA ALA A 126 11.48 -12.14 15.88
C ALA A 126 11.74 -11.90 17.39
N SER A 127 12.91 -11.36 17.74
CA SER A 127 13.32 -11.01 19.10
C SER A 127 14.63 -10.20 19.05
N ASP A 128 14.95 -9.47 20.11
CA ASP A 128 16.23 -8.75 20.24
C ASP A 128 17.43 -9.63 19.81
N GLY A 129 18.15 -9.18 18.78
CA GLY A 129 19.34 -9.86 18.26
C GLY A 129 19.08 -11.11 17.40
N SER A 130 17.83 -11.47 17.10
CA SER A 130 17.52 -12.59 16.20
C SER A 130 17.74 -12.18 14.74
N MET A 131 18.41 -13.05 13.98
CA MET A 131 18.54 -12.94 12.52
C MET A 131 17.37 -13.60 11.76
N ILE A 132 16.35 -14.10 12.46
CA ILE A 132 15.14 -14.66 11.83
C ILE A 132 14.11 -13.52 11.68
N PRO A 133 13.81 -13.07 10.44
CA PRO A 133 12.85 -12.02 10.21
C PRO A 133 11.41 -12.54 10.25
N ASN A 134 10.52 -11.76 10.84
CA ASN A 134 9.07 -11.89 10.66
C ASN A 134 8.57 -10.82 9.70
N THR A 135 7.71 -11.21 8.77
CA THR A 135 7.11 -10.30 7.80
C THR A 135 5.66 -10.05 8.17
N LEU A 136 5.29 -8.78 8.32
CA LEU A 136 3.92 -8.33 8.56
C LEU A 136 3.37 -7.71 7.27
N ILE A 137 2.14 -8.06 6.93
CA ILE A 137 1.40 -7.50 5.79
C ILE A 137 0.06 -6.98 6.32
N ALA A 138 -0.29 -5.74 5.99
CA ALA A 138 -1.55 -5.14 6.39
C ALA A 138 -2.19 -4.36 5.23
N THR A 139 -3.51 -4.51 5.08
CA THR A 139 -4.34 -3.71 4.17
C THR A 139 -5.80 -3.83 4.61
N THR A 140 -6.66 -2.91 4.18
CA THR A 140 -8.09 -2.97 4.42
C THR A 140 -8.80 -3.43 3.16
N ILE A 141 -9.55 -4.52 3.27
CA ILE A 141 -10.34 -5.10 2.18
C ILE A 141 -11.82 -4.88 2.48
N LYS A 142 -12.57 -4.35 1.51
CA LYS A 142 -14.01 -4.13 1.59
C LYS A 142 -14.73 -5.06 0.60
N ASN A 143 -15.93 -5.51 0.94
CA ASN A 143 -16.80 -6.32 0.07
C ASN A 143 -16.25 -7.72 -0.30
N THR A 144 -15.34 -8.27 0.50
CA THR A 144 -14.86 -9.65 0.39
C THR A 144 -15.11 -10.37 1.71
N SER A 145 -15.65 -11.58 1.65
CA SER A 145 -15.89 -12.39 2.86
C SER A 145 -14.61 -13.06 3.35
N ILE A 146 -14.54 -13.39 4.65
CA ILE A 146 -13.42 -14.14 5.23
C ILE A 146 -13.24 -15.50 4.53
N THR A 147 -14.35 -16.15 4.14
CA THR A 147 -14.31 -17.42 3.42
C THR A 147 -13.63 -17.27 2.05
N GLU A 148 -13.99 -16.23 1.28
CA GLU A 148 -13.34 -15.94 -0.01
C GLU A 148 -11.85 -15.60 0.17
N LEU A 149 -11.50 -14.83 1.20
CA LEU A 149 -10.09 -14.51 1.51
C LEU A 149 -9.29 -15.76 1.86
N ASN A 150 -9.86 -16.69 2.62
CA ASN A 150 -9.21 -17.96 2.92
C ASN A 150 -9.00 -18.82 1.67
N THR A 151 -10.01 -18.92 0.79
CA THR A 151 -9.87 -19.63 -0.50
C THR A 151 -8.78 -19.00 -1.38
N LEU A 152 -8.73 -17.66 -1.43
CA LEU A 152 -7.68 -16.94 -2.18
C LEU A 152 -6.29 -17.16 -1.57
N SER A 153 -6.18 -17.12 -0.24
CA SER A 153 -4.94 -17.39 0.48
C SER A 153 -4.44 -18.80 0.21
N GLU A 154 -5.32 -19.80 0.26
CA GLU A 154 -4.98 -21.20 -0.02
C GLU A 154 -4.50 -21.39 -1.47
N ALA A 155 -5.21 -20.78 -2.43
CA ALA A 155 -4.80 -20.82 -3.84
C ALA A 155 -3.43 -20.17 -4.06
N LEU A 156 -3.17 -19.01 -3.44
CA LEU A 156 -1.89 -18.32 -3.52
C LEU A 156 -0.76 -19.16 -2.93
N LEU A 157 -0.94 -19.72 -1.73
CA LEU A 157 0.10 -20.49 -1.06
C LEU A 157 0.36 -21.83 -1.77
N THR A 158 -0.68 -22.44 -2.34
CA THR A 158 -0.53 -23.62 -3.21
C THR A 158 0.33 -23.29 -4.42
N SER A 159 0.16 -22.12 -5.03
CA SER A 159 1.00 -21.65 -6.14
C SER A 159 2.45 -21.36 -5.72
N LEU A 160 2.68 -20.95 -4.47
CA LEU A 160 4.02 -20.69 -3.94
C LEU A 160 4.77 -21.98 -3.58
N GLY A 161 4.10 -23.13 -3.54
CA GLY A 161 4.70 -24.44 -3.31
C GLY A 161 4.76 -24.86 -1.84
N PRO A 162 5.29 -26.06 -1.54
CA PRO A 162 5.21 -26.70 -0.23
C PRO A 162 5.99 -25.97 0.87
N GLN A 163 6.82 -24.99 0.53
CA GLN A 163 7.53 -24.15 1.49
C GLN A 163 6.62 -23.19 2.26
N MET A 164 5.39 -22.92 1.79
CA MET A 164 4.45 -22.06 2.50
C MET A 164 3.36 -22.91 3.16
N LYS A 165 3.13 -22.69 4.46
CA LYS A 165 2.06 -23.35 5.21
C LYS A 165 1.18 -22.32 5.90
N ILE A 166 -0.13 -22.54 5.85
CA ILE A 166 -1.09 -21.80 6.67
C ILE A 166 -0.97 -22.33 8.11
N ILE A 167 -0.61 -21.44 9.04
CA ILE A 167 -0.65 -21.73 10.48
C ILE A 167 -2.02 -21.36 11.01
N GLN A 168 -2.53 -20.19 10.59
CA GLN A 168 -3.84 -19.70 10.97
C GLN A 168 -4.51 -19.06 9.74
N PRO A 169 -5.68 -19.55 9.30
CA PRO A 169 -6.48 -18.86 8.30
C PRO A 169 -7.04 -17.54 8.86
N PHE A 170 -7.55 -16.68 7.99
CA PHE A 170 -8.22 -15.44 8.39
C PHE A 170 -9.33 -15.72 9.41
N ASN A 171 -9.23 -15.09 10.58
CA ASN A 171 -10.24 -15.14 11.65
C ASN A 171 -11.28 -14.00 11.50
N GLN A 172 -12.23 -13.90 12.42
CA GLN A 172 -13.25 -12.82 12.43
C GLN A 172 -12.68 -11.42 12.67
N GLU A 173 -11.44 -11.33 13.17
CA GLU A 173 -10.71 -10.09 13.38
C GLU A 173 -9.86 -9.71 12.15
N GLY A 174 -9.90 -10.52 11.08
CA GLY A 174 -9.14 -10.28 9.84
C GLY A 174 -7.65 -10.64 9.92
N GLN A 175 -7.24 -11.42 10.92
CA GLN A 175 -5.84 -11.83 11.12
C GLN A 175 -5.59 -13.23 10.54
N ALA A 176 -4.45 -13.39 9.85
CA ALA A 176 -3.96 -14.68 9.35
C ALA A 176 -2.46 -14.82 9.61
N GLN A 177 -1.97 -16.06 9.69
CA GLN A 177 -0.56 -16.38 9.90
C GLN A 177 -0.10 -17.49 8.96
N TRP A 178 1.03 -17.25 8.31
CA TRP A 178 1.66 -18.19 7.40
C TRP A 178 3.10 -18.43 7.82
N LEU A 179 3.58 -19.65 7.62
CA LEU A 179 4.97 -20.04 7.85
C LEU A 179 5.64 -20.33 6.52
N ALA A 180 6.70 -19.58 6.24
CA ALA A 180 7.65 -19.92 5.18
C ALA A 180 8.72 -20.85 5.77
N ALA A 181 8.68 -22.13 5.42
CA ALA A 181 9.76 -23.06 5.71
C ALA A 181 10.97 -22.70 4.84
N MET A 182 12.04 -22.22 5.48
CA MET A 182 13.33 -22.07 4.79
C MET A 182 13.84 -23.45 4.38
N ILE A 183 14.13 -23.64 3.09
CA ILE A 183 14.84 -24.81 2.59
C ILE A 183 16.23 -24.83 3.28
N PRO A 184 16.66 -25.92 3.93
CA PRO A 184 18.02 -26.00 4.42
C PRO A 184 18.99 -25.96 3.24
N ILE A 185 19.93 -25.01 3.28
CA ILE A 185 21.08 -24.98 2.38
C ILE A 185 22.08 -25.98 2.96
N PHE A 186 22.33 -27.08 2.25
CA PHE A 186 23.41 -28.02 2.55
C PHE A 186 24.70 -27.59 1.86
#